data_AF-A0AAD6E3S4-F1
#
_entry.id   AF-A0AAD6E3S4-F1
#
_cell.length_a   1.000
_cell.length_b   1.000
_cell.length_c   1.000
_cell.angle_alpha   90.00
_cell.angle_beta   90.00
_cell.angle_gamma   90.00
#
_symmetry.space_group_name_H-M   'P 1'
#
loop_
_entity.id
_entity.type
_entity.pdbx_description
1 polymer ?
#
loop_
_entity_poly.entity_id
_entity_poly.type
_entity_poly.pdbx_seq_one_letter_code
_entity_poly.pdbx_strand_id
1 'polypeptide(L)'
;MLLGALSLLAAATECSAMGTANSLLLTQIAESVQLPMFTWSANGTHTAKGYTTKQADVTSVEGMREDCENINLNKKLSVDFRSDVFGEGLIGYFYKCEKISHDTNLYWFTISSGNRSQIDRLCGQKSSYPIVYDSQHNTWFVDEPFDCTQRTAPSNVF
;
A
#
# COMPACT_ATOMS: atom_id res chain seq x y z
N MET A 1 -57.12 -21.81 -26.04
CA MET A 1 -56.25 -20.63 -25.95
C MET A 1 -56.81 -19.70 -24.87
N LEU A 2 -55.91 -19.14 -24.06
CA LEU A 2 -56.07 -18.21 -22.92
C LEU A 2 -56.49 -18.75 -21.54
N LEU A 3 -55.90 -18.06 -20.55
CA LEU A 3 -55.99 -18.11 -19.08
C LEU A 3 -55.03 -19.12 -18.43
N GLY A 4 -54.06 -18.71 -17.60
CA GLY A 4 -53.74 -17.41 -17.02
C GLY A 4 -52.51 -17.57 -16.13
N ALA A 5 -51.75 -16.50 -15.98
CA ALA A 5 -50.53 -16.42 -15.19
C ALA A 5 -50.77 -16.67 -13.69
N LEU A 6 -49.78 -17.24 -13.00
CA LEU A 6 -49.36 -16.70 -11.69
C LEU A 6 -47.90 -17.08 -11.41
N SER A 7 -47.07 -16.04 -11.38
CA SER A 7 -45.68 -16.04 -10.97
C SER A 7 -45.55 -16.30 -9.47
N LEU A 8 -44.53 -17.06 -9.06
CA LEU A 8 -43.92 -16.90 -7.73
C LEU A 8 -42.40 -16.95 -7.91
N LEU A 9 -41.82 -15.76 -7.78
CA LEU A 9 -40.39 -15.51 -7.66
C LEU A 9 -39.87 -16.26 -6.43
N ALA A 10 -38.88 -17.13 -6.61
CA ALA A 10 -37.87 -17.35 -5.58
C ALA A 10 -36.64 -16.56 -6.01
N ALA A 11 -36.65 -15.26 -5.72
CA ALA A 11 -35.42 -14.49 -5.70
C ALA A 11 -34.53 -15.11 -4.62
N ALA A 12 -33.42 -15.73 -5.03
CA ALA A 12 -32.34 -16.02 -4.11
C ALA A 12 -31.77 -14.67 -3.67
N THR A 13 -32.34 -14.12 -2.60
CA THR A 13 -31.77 -12.99 -1.90
C THR A 13 -30.42 -13.41 -1.35
N GLU A 14 -29.41 -12.71 -1.84
CA GLU A 14 -28.04 -12.62 -1.36
C GLU A 14 -27.94 -12.86 0.15
N CYS A 15 -27.08 -13.79 0.52
CA CYS A 15 -26.30 -13.62 1.75
C CYS A 15 -24.85 -13.51 1.32
N SER A 16 -24.50 -12.34 0.76
CA SER A 16 -23.13 -11.86 0.83
C SER A 16 -22.81 -11.65 2.30
N ALA A 17 -22.38 -12.72 2.98
CA ALA A 17 -21.68 -12.59 4.25
C ALA A 17 -20.28 -12.04 3.96
N MET A 18 -20.20 -10.80 3.48
CA MET A 18 -19.00 -9.99 3.63
C MET A 18 -19.08 -9.40 5.05
N GLY A 19 -18.93 -10.28 6.05
CA GLY A 19 -18.68 -9.85 7.41
C GLY A 19 -17.32 -9.17 7.41
N THR A 20 -17.33 -7.84 7.55
CA THR A 20 -16.12 -7.08 7.84
C THR A 20 -15.44 -7.68 9.06
N ALA A 21 -14.12 -7.81 8.99
CA ALA A 21 -13.29 -8.56 9.91
C ALA A 21 -13.24 -7.89 11.30
N ASN A 22 -14.32 -8.03 12.06
CA ASN A 22 -14.41 -7.65 13.46
C ASN A 22 -13.83 -8.76 14.35
N SER A 23 -12.55 -9.04 14.13
CA SER A 23 -11.85 -10.12 14.82
C SER A 23 -11.00 -9.54 15.95
N LEU A 24 -11.20 -10.03 17.18
CA LEU A 24 -10.33 -9.77 18.33
C LEU A 24 -8.84 -9.93 17.98
N LEU A 25 -8.52 -10.87 17.08
CA LEU A 25 -7.16 -11.09 16.58
C LEU A 25 -6.61 -9.86 15.84
N LEU A 26 -7.39 -9.24 14.95
CA LEU A 26 -6.94 -8.07 14.19
C LEU A 26 -6.78 -6.84 15.08
N THR A 27 -7.66 -6.68 16.08
CA THR A 27 -7.51 -5.62 17.10
C THR A 27 -6.22 -5.81 17.90
N GLN A 28 -5.95 -7.02 18.42
CA GLN A 28 -4.72 -7.28 19.17
C GLN A 28 -3.46 -7.10 18.33
N ILE A 29 -3.48 -7.50 17.06
CA ILE A 29 -2.36 -7.26 16.13
C ILE A 29 -2.17 -5.74 15.96
N ALA A 30 -3.24 -5.01 15.64
CA ALA A 30 -3.19 -3.57 15.43
C ALA A 30 -2.63 -2.84 16.66
N GLU A 31 -3.07 -3.18 17.86
CA GLU A 31 -2.53 -2.62 19.11
C GLU A 31 -1.05 -2.98 19.31
N SER A 32 -0.66 -4.23 19.05
CA SER A 32 0.72 -4.69 19.25
C SER A 32 1.75 -3.97 18.36
N VAL A 33 1.31 -3.55 17.16
CA VAL A 33 2.12 -2.80 16.20
C VAL A 33 1.72 -1.31 16.13
N GLN A 34 0.91 -0.84 17.08
CA GLN A 34 0.47 0.55 17.23
C GLN A 34 -0.16 1.14 15.95
N LEU A 35 -0.90 0.34 15.19
CA LEU A 35 -1.64 0.81 14.03
C LEU A 35 -2.77 1.74 14.49
N PRO A 36 -2.90 2.95 13.91
CA PRO A 36 -3.98 3.84 14.24
C PRO A 36 -5.30 3.26 13.75
N MET A 37 -6.31 3.21 14.61
CA MET A 37 -7.61 2.66 14.24
C MET A 37 -8.32 3.55 13.22
N PHE A 38 -8.35 4.87 13.39
CA PHE A 38 -9.05 5.76 12.45
C PHE A 38 -8.08 6.44 11.50
N THR A 39 -7.91 5.88 10.30
CA THR A 39 -6.97 6.41 9.29
C THR A 39 -7.65 6.70 7.97
N TRP A 40 -7.13 7.74 7.30
CA TRP A 40 -7.28 7.90 5.86
C TRP A 40 -6.29 6.95 5.19
N SER A 41 -6.70 6.30 4.12
CA SER A 41 -5.81 5.43 3.36
C SER A 41 -5.86 5.71 1.86
N ALA A 42 -4.78 5.33 1.20
CA ALA A 42 -4.71 5.25 -0.25
C ALA A 42 -4.06 3.94 -0.68
N ASN A 43 -4.57 3.39 -1.77
CA ASN A 43 -4.03 2.20 -2.39
C ASN A 43 -3.58 2.58 -3.80
N GLY A 44 -2.56 1.90 -4.30
CA GLY A 44 -2.01 2.25 -5.60
C GLY A 44 -0.74 1.50 -5.94
N THR A 45 0.00 2.07 -6.88
CA THR A 45 1.33 1.58 -7.26
C THR A 45 2.35 2.72 -7.29
N HIS A 46 3.61 2.37 -7.10
CA HIS A 46 4.70 3.28 -7.40
C HIS A 46 5.89 2.46 -7.92
N THR A 47 6.77 3.14 -8.63
CA THR A 47 8.04 2.59 -9.07
C THR A 47 9.16 3.13 -8.20
N ALA A 48 10.22 2.35 -8.02
CA ALA A 48 11.45 2.83 -7.40
C ALA A 48 12.66 2.29 -8.16
N LYS A 49 13.76 3.03 -8.08
CA LYS A 49 15.06 2.64 -8.61
C LYS A 49 16.07 2.50 -7.50
N GLY A 50 16.99 1.55 -7.65
CA GLY A 50 17.98 1.22 -6.63
C GLY A 50 19.41 1.32 -7.16
N TYR A 51 20.30 1.85 -6.33
CA TYR A 51 21.67 2.19 -6.67
C TYR A 51 22.66 1.71 -5.62
N THR A 52 23.91 1.50 -6.04
CA THR A 52 25.00 1.12 -5.13
C THR A 52 25.53 2.30 -4.32
N THR A 53 25.29 3.53 -4.79
CA THR A 53 25.74 4.78 -4.14
C THR A 53 24.63 5.82 -4.13
N LYS A 54 24.78 6.82 -3.25
CA LYS A 54 23.85 7.95 -3.14
C LYS A 54 23.81 8.83 -4.40
N GLN A 55 24.86 8.80 -5.22
CA GLN A 55 24.94 9.57 -6.47
C GLN A 55 24.05 9.02 -7.58
N ALA A 56 23.52 7.79 -7.41
CA ALA A 56 22.66 7.13 -8.39
C ALA A 56 23.33 6.83 -9.74
N ASP A 57 24.66 6.64 -9.74
CA ASP A 57 25.42 6.39 -10.97
C ASP A 57 25.34 4.93 -11.45
N VAL A 58 25.22 3.99 -10.52
CA VAL A 58 25.27 2.55 -10.81
C VAL A 58 24.09 1.85 -10.14
N THR A 59 23.28 1.14 -10.92
CA THR A 59 22.15 0.35 -10.44
C THR A 59 22.60 -0.79 -9.52
N SER A 60 21.95 -0.93 -8.37
CA SER A 60 22.10 -2.09 -7.49
C SER A 60 21.13 -3.19 -7.94
N VAL A 61 21.51 -3.95 -8.98
CA VAL A 61 20.63 -4.98 -9.56
C VAL A 61 20.26 -6.03 -8.51
N GLU A 62 21.21 -6.41 -7.67
CA GLU A 62 21.00 -7.44 -6.66
C GLU A 62 20.14 -6.95 -5.50
N GLY A 63 20.41 -5.76 -4.95
CA GLY A 63 19.56 -5.24 -3.87
C GLY A 63 18.14 -4.92 -4.33
N MET A 64 17.96 -4.51 -5.59
CA MET A 64 16.63 -4.40 -6.21
C MET A 64 15.91 -5.74 -6.30
N ARG A 65 16.63 -6.81 -6.66
CA ARG A 65 16.09 -8.17 -6.72
C ARG A 65 15.67 -8.64 -5.33
N GLU A 66 16.56 -8.53 -4.36
CA GLU A 66 16.34 -8.97 -2.98
C GLU A 66 15.17 -8.24 -2.31
N ASP A 67 15.06 -6.91 -2.47
CA ASP A 67 13.93 -6.13 -1.94
C ASP A 67 12.59 -6.61 -2.53
N CYS A 68 12.55 -6.82 -3.85
CA CYS A 68 11.35 -7.27 -4.53
C CYS A 68 10.92 -8.69 -4.10
N GLU A 69 11.89 -9.60 -3.97
CA GLU A 69 11.66 -10.95 -3.47
C GLU A 69 11.19 -10.94 -2.01
N ASN A 70 11.80 -10.12 -1.16
CA ASN A 70 11.42 -9.97 0.24
C ASN A 70 10.02 -9.42 0.40
N ILE A 71 9.61 -8.43 -0.39
CA ILE A 71 8.22 -7.91 -0.38
C ILE A 71 7.23 -8.98 -0.85
N ASN A 72 7.58 -9.74 -1.88
CA ASN A 72 6.69 -10.81 -2.35
C ASN A 72 6.54 -11.94 -1.33
N LEU A 73 7.62 -12.31 -0.64
CA LEU A 73 7.62 -13.36 0.37
C LEU A 73 7.00 -12.89 1.69
N ASN A 74 7.51 -11.79 2.25
CA ASN A 74 7.23 -11.36 3.63
C ASN A 74 6.27 -10.17 3.73
N LYS A 75 6.03 -9.47 2.61
CA LYS A 75 5.43 -8.12 2.63
C LYS A 75 6.33 -7.14 3.39
N LYS A 76 5.98 -5.86 3.39
CA LYS A 76 6.72 -4.85 4.16
C LYS A 76 5.76 -3.91 4.83
N LEU A 77 5.87 -3.80 6.15
CA LEU A 77 5.22 -2.76 6.94
C LEU A 77 6.28 -1.73 7.33
N SER A 78 6.17 -0.53 6.77
CA SER A 78 7.02 0.61 7.08
C SER A 78 6.27 1.55 8.01
N VAL A 79 6.64 1.53 9.29
CA VAL A 79 6.25 2.58 10.24
C VAL A 79 7.03 3.86 9.90
N ASP A 80 6.39 5.02 9.94
CA ASP A 80 6.95 6.32 9.53
C ASP A 80 7.49 6.36 8.08
N PHE A 81 6.71 5.79 7.16
CA PHE A 81 7.00 5.79 5.74
C PHE A 81 7.24 7.20 5.21
N ARG A 82 8.45 7.43 4.70
CA ARG A 82 8.87 8.68 4.05
C ARG A 82 8.61 9.92 4.91
N SER A 83 8.91 9.83 6.21
CA SER A 83 8.81 10.95 7.14
C SER A 83 9.65 12.17 6.74
N ASP A 84 10.72 11.94 5.97
CA ASP A 84 11.54 12.97 5.32
C ASP A 84 10.76 13.85 4.33
N VAL A 85 9.63 13.37 3.80
CA VAL A 85 8.79 14.10 2.83
C VAL A 85 7.42 14.43 3.39
N PHE A 86 6.76 13.49 4.06
CA PHE A 86 5.37 13.64 4.50
C PHE A 86 5.24 14.05 5.98
N GLY A 87 6.33 14.03 6.75
CA GLY A 87 6.30 14.09 8.21
C GLY A 87 5.96 12.73 8.83
N GLU A 88 6.00 12.64 10.15
CA GLU A 88 5.75 11.41 10.91
C GLU A 88 4.32 10.88 10.76
N GLY A 89 4.12 9.60 11.07
CA GLY A 89 2.80 8.98 11.21
C GLY A 89 2.19 8.39 9.93
N LEU A 90 2.91 8.43 8.79
CA LEU A 90 2.53 7.64 7.61
C LEU A 90 2.94 6.19 7.80
N ILE A 91 2.02 5.25 7.58
CA ILE A 91 2.32 3.82 7.63
C ILE A 91 2.11 3.23 6.25
N GLY A 92 3.15 2.62 5.69
CA GLY A 92 3.11 1.98 4.38
C GLY A 92 3.09 0.47 4.49
N TYR A 93 2.14 -0.18 3.83
CA TYR A 93 2.10 -1.63 3.65
C TYR A 93 2.29 -1.98 2.18
N PHE A 94 3.41 -2.62 1.85
CA PHE A 94 3.76 -3.05 0.50
C PHE A 94 3.60 -4.55 0.40
N TYR A 95 2.76 -5.00 -0.54
CA TYR A 95 2.30 -6.39 -0.55
C TYR A 95 2.59 -7.17 -1.83
N LYS A 96 3.03 -6.48 -2.87
CA LYS A 96 3.47 -7.08 -4.13
C LYS A 96 4.57 -6.22 -4.73
N CYS A 97 5.54 -6.86 -5.35
CA CYS A 97 6.55 -6.22 -6.17
C CYS A 97 6.72 -6.96 -7.50
N GLU A 98 7.03 -6.23 -8.57
CA GLU A 98 7.39 -6.76 -9.87
C GLU A 98 8.60 -6.01 -10.43
N LYS A 99 9.62 -6.74 -10.87
CA LYS A 99 10.75 -6.14 -11.58
C LYS A 99 10.32 -5.84 -13.01
N ILE A 100 10.18 -4.56 -13.35
CA ILE A 100 9.68 -4.12 -14.67
C ILE A 100 10.79 -3.68 -15.63
N SER A 101 12.00 -3.41 -15.11
CA SER A 101 13.19 -3.14 -15.93
C SER A 101 14.46 -3.61 -15.22
N HIS A 102 15.62 -3.35 -15.83
CA HIS A 102 16.92 -3.60 -15.20
C HIS A 102 17.12 -2.83 -13.88
N ASP A 103 16.64 -1.59 -13.82
CA ASP A 103 16.89 -0.62 -12.74
C ASP A 103 15.64 -0.22 -11.96
N THR A 104 14.47 -0.76 -12.30
CA THR A 104 13.17 -0.30 -11.78
C THR A 104 12.31 -1.48 -11.32
N ASN A 105 11.79 -1.36 -10.10
CA ASN A 105 10.76 -2.22 -9.55
C ASN A 105 9.44 -1.44 -9.47
N LEU A 106 8.32 -2.15 -9.65
CA LEU A 106 6.96 -1.69 -9.43
C LEU A 106 6.42 -2.33 -8.15
N TYR A 107 5.83 -1.53 -7.28
CA TYR A 107 5.30 -1.98 -6.00
C TYR A 107 3.83 -1.62 -5.86
N TRP A 108 3.05 -2.51 -5.26
CA TRP A 108 1.67 -2.25 -4.84
C TRP A 108 1.64 -1.95 -3.35
N PHE A 109 0.92 -0.90 -2.99
CA PHE A 109 0.87 -0.40 -1.63
C PHE A 109 -0.56 -0.14 -1.15
N THR A 110 -0.69 -0.17 0.17
CA THR A 110 -1.71 0.54 0.94
C THR A 110 -0.97 1.43 1.93
N ILE A 111 -1.17 2.74 1.87
CA ILE A 111 -0.58 3.70 2.80
C ILE A 111 -1.71 4.32 3.62
N SER A 112 -1.51 4.44 4.93
CA SER A 112 -2.47 5.02 5.85
C SER A 112 -1.86 6.13 6.70
N SER A 113 -2.71 7.05 7.15
CA SER A 113 -2.35 8.13 8.05
C SER A 113 -3.55 8.61 8.86
N GLY A 114 -3.33 9.04 10.10
CA GLY A 114 -4.32 9.79 10.89
C GLY A 114 -4.61 11.19 10.33
N ASN A 115 -3.79 11.69 9.41
CA ASN A 115 -3.90 13.02 8.82
C ASN A 115 -4.22 12.95 7.31
N ARG A 116 -5.45 13.34 6.97
CA ARG A 116 -5.94 13.41 5.58
C ARG A 116 -4.99 14.14 4.63
N SER A 117 -4.39 15.26 5.08
CA SER A 117 -3.54 16.09 4.22
C SER A 117 -2.29 15.35 3.75
N GLN A 118 -1.78 14.38 4.52
CA GLN A 118 -0.65 13.57 4.09
C GLN A 118 -1.05 12.60 2.96
N ILE A 119 -2.24 11.99 3.03
CA ILE A 119 -2.78 11.16 1.93
C ILE A 119 -3.08 12.03 0.69
N ASP A 120 -3.64 13.23 0.90
CA ASP A 120 -3.89 14.15 -0.21
C ASP A 120 -2.59 14.60 -0.89
N ARG A 121 -1.49 14.80 -0.13
CA ARG A 121 -0.16 15.10 -0.67
C ARG A 121 0.45 13.90 -1.41
N LEU A 122 0.43 12.71 -0.82
CA LEU A 122 0.90 11.46 -1.42
C LEU A 122 0.30 11.26 -2.82
N CYS A 123 -1.01 11.49 -2.93
CA CYS A 123 -1.77 11.23 -4.14
C CYS A 123 -2.00 12.46 -5.03
N GLY A 124 -1.52 13.64 -4.62
CA GLY A 124 -1.92 14.92 -5.21
C GLY A 124 -0.87 15.56 -6.13
N GLN A 125 0.40 15.15 -6.06
CA GLN A 125 1.48 15.74 -6.87
C GLN A 125 2.58 14.73 -7.22
N LYS A 126 3.19 14.91 -8.39
CA LYS A 126 4.48 14.28 -8.73
C LYS A 126 5.58 14.96 -7.93
N SER A 127 5.86 14.44 -6.75
CA SER A 127 6.98 14.92 -5.93
C SER A 127 8.29 14.31 -6.43
N SER A 128 9.38 15.07 -6.36
CA SER A 128 10.72 14.50 -6.41
C SER A 128 11.06 13.98 -5.02
N TYR A 129 11.46 12.72 -4.92
CA TYR A 129 11.83 12.10 -3.67
C TYR A 129 13.35 12.07 -3.50
N PRO A 130 13.89 12.36 -2.31
CA PRO A 130 15.31 12.14 -2.04
C PRO A 130 15.67 10.65 -2.12
N ILE A 131 16.94 10.40 -2.44
CA ILE A 131 17.54 9.07 -2.39
C ILE A 131 17.77 8.70 -0.93
N VAL A 132 17.26 7.55 -0.51
CA VAL A 132 17.35 7.02 0.86
C VAL A 132 18.16 5.72 0.88
N TYR A 133 18.92 5.48 1.93
CA TYR A 133 19.67 4.24 2.08
C TYR A 133 18.84 3.19 2.80
N ASP A 134 18.74 2.02 2.20
CA ASP A 134 18.22 0.81 2.82
C ASP A 134 19.38 -0.10 3.24
N SER A 135 19.57 -0.21 4.55
CA SER A 135 20.60 -1.06 5.13
C SER A 135 20.32 -2.55 4.96
N GLN A 136 19.06 -2.96 4.77
CA GLN A 136 18.71 -4.38 4.65
C GLN A 136 19.27 -4.99 3.36
N HIS A 137 19.19 -4.23 2.26
CA HIS A 137 19.62 -4.68 0.92
C HIS A 137 20.89 -3.93 0.44
N ASN A 138 21.55 -3.19 1.35
CA ASN A 138 22.70 -2.34 1.05
C ASN A 138 22.51 -1.50 -0.24
N THR A 139 21.35 -0.86 -0.36
CA THR A 139 20.92 -0.22 -1.61
C THR A 139 20.35 1.16 -1.36
N TRP A 140 20.70 2.12 -2.22
CA TRP A 140 20.17 3.47 -2.21
C TRP A 140 18.95 3.53 -3.13
N PHE A 141 17.77 3.80 -2.59
CA PHE A 141 16.51 3.83 -3.32
C PHE A 141 16.05 5.26 -3.61
N VAL A 142 15.47 5.46 -4.79
CA VAL A 142 14.66 6.64 -5.11
C VAL A 142 13.28 6.18 -5.53
N ASP A 143 12.28 6.68 -4.82
CA ASP A 143 10.89 6.47 -5.20
C ASP A 143 10.53 7.42 -6.34
N GLU A 144 9.72 6.93 -7.27
CA GLU A 144 9.03 7.74 -8.27
C GLU A 144 7.62 8.09 -7.75
N PRO A 145 6.88 9.01 -8.39
CA PRO A 145 5.53 9.40 -7.95
C PRO A 145 4.58 8.23 -7.70
N PHE A 146 3.81 8.34 -6.61
CA PHE A 146 2.79 7.36 -6.23
C PHE A 146 1.53 7.56 -7.06
N ASP A 147 1.10 6.51 -7.74
CA ASP A 147 -0.14 6.45 -8.49
C ASP A 147 -1.25 5.85 -7.62
N CYS A 148 -1.98 6.73 -6.93
CA CYS A 148 -3.09 6.32 -6.07
C CYS A 148 -4.35 6.04 -6.91
N THR A 149 -4.82 4.80 -6.90
CA THR A 149 -6.04 4.37 -7.60
C THR A 149 -7.29 4.48 -6.74
N GLN A 150 -7.13 4.45 -5.42
CA GLN A 150 -8.24 4.56 -4.47
C GLN A 150 -7.81 5.38 -3.25
N ARG A 151 -8.73 6.21 -2.74
CA ARG A 151 -8.63 6.85 -1.43
C ARG A 151 -9.83 6.46 -0.59
N THR A 152 -9.59 6.14 0.67
CA THR A 152 -10.62 5.70 1.62
C THR A 152 -10.58 6.57 2.85
N ALA A 153 -11.74 7.10 3.24
CA ALA A 153 -11.89 7.84 4.49
C ALA A 153 -11.93 6.87 5.68
N PRO A 154 -11.58 7.34 6.90
CA PRO A 154 -11.76 6.53 8.10
C PRO A 154 -13.21 6.05 8.19
N SER A 155 -13.40 4.73 8.32
CA SER A 155 -14.68 4.17 8.70
C SER A 155 -14.72 3.98 10.21
N ASN A 156 -15.89 4.19 10.79
CA ASN A 156 -16.25 3.69 12.11
C ASN A 156 -16.71 2.22 12.07
N VAL A 157 -16.57 1.58 10.90
CA VAL A 157 -16.84 0.18 10.68
C VAL A 157 -15.51 -0.54 10.85
N PHE A 158 -15.13 -0.73 12.11
CA PHE A 158 -14.32 -1.87 12.50
C PHE A 158 -15.32 -2.98 12.78
#